data_AF-A0A7S4VU43-F1
#
_entry.id   AF-A0A7S4VU43-F1
#
_cell.length_a   1.000
_cell.length_b   1.000
_cell.length_c   1.000
_cell.angle_alpha   90.00
_cell.angle_beta   90.00
_cell.angle_gamma   90.00
#
_symmetry.space_group_name_H-M   'P 1'
#
loop_
_entity.id
_entity.type
_entity.pdbx_description
1 polymer ?
#
loop_
_entity_poly.entity_id
_entity_poly.type
_entity_poly.pdbx_seq_one_letter_code
_entity_poly.pdbx_strand_id
1 'polypeptide(L)'
;AGSDAARAKPPPDTPPSLTLETALSLQRDLYQGFSQEEFQSKLKELQSTLKRTNERKFNVERQKLFLSVQKEILPRHGFQGSPKGVFQMMDALNAFNYSEEFQQLGFALSQLLGFVEPPPGERPPDESSGQAAAAGGAREGEGA
;
A
#
# COMPACT_ATOMS: atom_id res chain seq x y z
N ALA A 1 -1.05 4.05 -43.60
CA ALA A 1 -1.31 5.45 -43.21
C ALA A 1 -1.01 5.54 -41.72
N GLY A 2 -0.10 6.44 -41.33
CA GLY A 2 0.47 6.51 -39.99
C GLY A 2 -0.55 6.89 -38.92
N SER A 3 -0.37 6.30 -37.75
CA SER A 3 -1.13 6.51 -36.52
C SER A 3 -0.90 7.93 -35.98
N ASP A 4 -1.69 8.89 -36.47
CA ASP A 4 -1.78 10.23 -35.88
C ASP A 4 -2.79 10.19 -34.72
N ALA A 5 -2.34 9.69 -33.57
CA ALA A 5 -3.03 9.90 -32.32
C ALA A 5 -2.59 11.25 -31.75
N ALA A 6 -3.17 12.31 -32.32
CA ALA A 6 -3.12 13.65 -31.76
C ALA A 6 -3.52 13.58 -30.27
N ARG A 7 -2.50 13.72 -29.42
CA ARG A 7 -2.55 13.69 -27.96
C ARG A 7 -3.24 14.96 -27.46
N ALA A 8 -4.55 15.04 -27.66
CA ALA A 8 -5.40 16.03 -27.01
C ALA A 8 -5.43 15.72 -25.52
N LYS A 9 -4.88 16.63 -24.70
CA LYS A 9 -4.97 16.52 -23.24
C LYS A 9 -6.46 16.55 -22.86
N PRO A 10 -7.00 15.51 -22.19
CA PRO A 10 -8.37 15.55 -21.71
C PRO A 10 -8.55 16.70 -20.69
N PRO A 11 -9.76 17.25 -20.55
CA PRO A 11 -10.05 18.32 -19.58
C PRO A 11 -9.72 17.86 -18.14
N PRO A 12 -9.35 18.78 -17.24
CA PRO A 12 -8.75 18.47 -15.93
C PRO A 12 -9.67 17.75 -14.93
N ASP A 13 -10.93 17.47 -15.29
CA ASP A 13 -11.96 16.95 -14.37
C ASP A 13 -12.58 15.60 -14.79
N THR A 14 -12.25 15.06 -15.97
CA THR A 14 -12.63 13.69 -16.33
C THR A 14 -11.52 12.73 -15.93
N PRO A 15 -11.80 11.68 -15.12
CA PRO A 15 -10.81 10.64 -14.87
C PRO A 15 -10.39 10.06 -16.22
N PRO A 16 -9.08 9.93 -16.48
CA PRO A 16 -8.63 9.37 -17.74
C PRO A 16 -9.25 7.97 -17.89
N SER A 17 -9.76 7.67 -19.09
CA SER A 17 -10.17 6.30 -19.42
C SER A 17 -8.91 5.42 -19.39
N LEU A 18 -8.59 4.90 -18.21
CA LEU A 18 -7.47 4.00 -17.99
C LEU A 18 -7.64 2.79 -18.92
N THR A 19 -6.54 2.39 -19.54
CA THR A 19 -6.45 1.08 -20.17
C THR A 19 -5.79 0.12 -19.18
N LEU A 20 -5.92 -1.19 -19.39
CA LEU A 20 -5.23 -2.18 -18.54
C LEU A 20 -3.71 -1.94 -18.54
N GLU A 21 -3.13 -1.61 -19.68
CA GLU A 21 -1.69 -1.32 -19.79
C GLU A 21 -1.28 -0.10 -18.95
N THR A 22 -2.07 0.98 -19.00
CA THR A 22 -1.83 2.16 -18.17
C THR A 22 -2.04 1.86 -16.68
N ALA A 23 -3.03 1.05 -16.32
CA ALA A 23 -3.28 0.62 -14.95
C ALA A 23 -2.11 -0.21 -14.38
N LEU A 24 -1.57 -1.13 -15.18
CA LEU A 24 -0.37 -1.90 -14.84
C LEU A 24 0.86 -1.00 -14.70
N SER A 25 1.06 -0.06 -15.64
CA SER A 25 2.17 0.90 -15.55
C SER A 25 2.09 1.76 -14.28
N LEU A 26 0.88 2.21 -13.93
CA LEU A 26 0.64 2.97 -12.70
C LEU A 26 0.95 2.14 -11.45
N GLN A 27 0.49 0.89 -11.37
CA GLN A 27 0.83 0.00 -10.24
C GLN A 27 2.34 -0.27 -10.15
N ARG A 28 3.03 -0.45 -11.29
CA ARG A 28 4.49 -0.65 -11.33
C ARG A 28 5.25 0.58 -10.86
N ASP A 29 4.84 1.77 -11.28
CA ASP A 29 5.45 3.03 -10.83
C ASP A 29 5.25 3.22 -9.33
N LEU A 30 4.04 2.95 -8.81
CA LEU A 30 3.76 2.97 -7.37
C LEU A 30 4.61 1.95 -6.63
N TYR A 31 4.71 0.72 -7.13
CA TYR A 31 5.55 -0.32 -6.56
C TYR A 31 7.00 0.14 -6.47
N GLN A 32 7.56 0.67 -7.55
CA GLN A 32 8.93 1.19 -7.58
C GLN A 32 9.14 2.37 -6.61
N GLY A 33 8.16 3.27 -6.50
CA GLY A 33 8.21 4.39 -5.56
C GLY A 33 8.15 3.95 -4.10
N PHE A 34 7.31 2.96 -3.81
CA PHE A 34 7.20 2.37 -2.47
C PHE A 34 8.33 1.40 -2.15
N SER A 35 9.03 0.83 -3.15
CA SER A 35 10.17 -0.06 -2.92
C SER A 35 11.47 0.71 -2.67
N GLN A 36 11.45 2.04 -2.73
CA GLN A 36 12.61 2.87 -2.42
C GLN A 36 13.04 2.67 -0.97
N GLU A 37 14.36 2.53 -0.76
CA GLU A 37 14.96 2.30 0.56
C GLU A 37 14.58 3.40 1.55
N GLU A 38 14.61 4.66 1.12
CA GLU A 38 14.22 5.80 1.96
C GLU A 38 12.76 5.71 2.43
N PHE A 39 11.86 5.29 1.54
CA PHE A 39 10.45 5.11 1.88
C PHE A 39 10.27 3.95 2.88
N GLN A 40 10.88 2.79 2.60
CA GLN A 40 10.76 1.61 3.44
C GLN A 40 11.37 1.83 4.83
N SER A 41 12.50 2.56 4.92
CA SER A 41 13.10 2.95 6.19
C SER A 41 12.14 3.81 7.02
N LYS A 42 11.53 4.85 6.41
CA LYS A 42 10.54 5.70 7.10
C LYS A 42 9.29 4.93 7.50
N LEU A 43 8.81 4.01 6.65
CA LEU A 43 7.65 3.18 6.97
C LEU A 43 7.93 2.27 8.16
N LYS A 44 9.11 1.63 8.21
CA LYS A 44 9.55 0.79 9.33
C LYS A 44 9.68 1.60 10.62
N GLU A 45 10.24 2.81 10.56
CA GLU A 45 10.33 3.71 11.71
C GLU A 45 8.95 4.11 12.24
N LEU A 46 8.00 4.46 11.37
CA LEU A 46 6.63 4.76 11.77
C LEU A 46 5.96 3.55 12.41
N GLN A 47 6.18 2.34 11.86
CA GLN A 47 5.65 1.10 12.40
C GLN A 47 6.23 0.76 13.79
N SER A 48 7.54 0.94 14.00
CA SER A 48 8.16 0.62 15.29
C SER A 48 7.81 1.62 16.39
N THR A 49 7.69 2.90 16.05
CA THR A 49 7.48 3.99 17.02
C THR A 49 6.02 4.23 17.37
N LEU A 50 5.13 4.24 16.37
CA LEU A 50 3.75 4.74 16.53
C LEU A 50 2.70 3.64 16.46
N LYS A 51 2.94 2.50 15.79
CA LYS A 51 1.90 1.47 15.57
C LYS A 51 1.28 0.94 16.88
N ARG A 52 2.10 0.76 17.93
CA ARG A 52 1.64 0.29 19.25
C ARG A 52 1.27 1.42 20.22
N THR A 53 1.87 2.59 20.03
CA THR A 53 1.80 3.69 21.00
C THR A 53 0.70 4.69 20.69
N ASN A 54 0.49 5.01 19.41
CA ASN A 54 -0.46 6.01 18.96
C ASN A 54 -0.94 5.72 17.54
N GLU A 55 -1.89 4.79 17.44
CA GLU A 55 -2.47 4.33 16.17
C GLU A 55 -3.02 5.48 15.32
N ARG A 56 -3.68 6.47 15.94
CA ARG A 56 -4.21 7.64 15.22
C ARG A 56 -3.09 8.43 14.55
N LYS A 57 -2.00 8.72 15.27
CA LYS A 57 -0.84 9.43 14.73
C LYS A 57 -0.13 8.59 13.67
N PHE A 58 -0.01 7.27 13.90
CA PHE A 58 0.53 6.34 12.91
C PHE A 58 -0.23 6.42 11.58
N ASN A 59 -1.57 6.36 11.61
CA ASN A 59 -2.38 6.41 10.40
C ASN A 59 -2.23 7.74 9.64
N VAL A 60 -2.14 8.86 10.35
CA VAL A 60 -1.91 10.18 9.74
C VAL A 60 -0.53 10.27 9.09
N GLU A 61 0.54 9.88 9.79
CA GLU A 61 1.90 9.94 9.26
C GLU A 61 2.12 8.93 8.12
N ARG A 62 1.51 7.74 8.22
CA ARG A 62 1.50 6.75 7.13
C ARG A 62 0.82 7.30 5.88
N GLN A 63 -0.34 7.95 6.00
CA GLN A 63 -1.01 8.58 4.86
C GLN A 63 -0.14 9.68 4.22
N LYS A 64 0.53 10.51 5.04
CA LYS A 64 1.44 11.54 4.53
C LYS A 64 2.62 10.94 3.78
N LEU A 65 3.21 9.87 4.33
CA LEU A 65 4.31 9.15 3.71
C LEU A 65 3.87 8.51 2.39
N PHE A 66 2.65 7.97 2.32
CA PHE A 66 2.14 7.38 1.08
C PHE A 66 1.88 8.46 0.02
N LEU A 67 1.30 9.58 0.45
CA LEU A 67 1.03 10.71 -0.41
C LEU A 67 2.31 11.35 -0.95
N SER A 68 3.45 11.26 -0.25
CA SER A 68 4.72 11.80 -0.75
C SER A 68 5.23 11.08 -2.00
N VAL A 69 4.94 9.79 -2.13
CA VAL A 69 5.24 9.00 -3.33
C VAL A 69 4.14 9.19 -4.38
N GLN A 70 2.88 9.10 -3.96
CA GLN A 70 1.73 9.23 -4.87
C GLN A 70 1.67 10.60 -5.55
N LYS A 71 2.05 11.70 -4.87
CA LYS A 71 2.03 13.05 -5.47
C LYS A 71 2.95 13.19 -6.69
N GLU A 72 4.00 12.38 -6.78
CA GLU A 72 4.97 12.43 -7.88
C GLU A 72 4.59 11.51 -9.05
N ILE A 73 3.86 10.43 -8.74
CA ILE A 73 3.47 9.38 -9.69
C ILE A 73 2.10 9.69 -10.30
N LEU A 74 1.10 10.04 -9.48
CA LEU A 74 -0.29 10.26 -9.92
C LEU A 74 -0.39 11.24 -11.10
N PRO A 75 0.30 12.41 -11.10
CA PRO A 75 0.22 13.35 -12.23
C PRO A 75 0.72 12.79 -13.56
N ARG A 76 1.63 11.80 -13.53
CA ARG A 76 2.15 11.15 -14.75
C ARG A 76 1.10 10.29 -15.43
N HIS A 77 0.14 9.78 -14.66
CA HIS A 77 -0.95 8.93 -15.11
C HIS A 77 -2.29 9.67 -15.25
N GLY A 78 -2.28 11.01 -15.14
CA GLY A 78 -3.47 11.84 -15.28
C GLY A 78 -4.31 11.99 -14.00
N PHE A 79 -3.79 11.61 -12.84
CA PHE A 79 -4.43 11.80 -11.54
C PHE A 79 -3.81 12.98 -10.79
N GLN A 80 -4.61 13.63 -9.94
CA GLN A 80 -4.07 14.68 -9.09
C GLN A 80 -3.17 14.07 -8.00
N GLY A 81 -2.02 14.68 -7.72
CA GLY A 81 -1.13 14.32 -6.60
C GLY A 81 -1.68 14.71 -5.22
N SER A 82 -2.95 14.39 -4.95
CA SER A 82 -3.70 14.79 -3.76
C SER A 82 -4.48 13.59 -3.22
N PRO A 83 -4.96 13.62 -1.97
CA PRO A 83 -5.83 12.56 -1.44
C PRO A 83 -7.05 12.30 -2.34
N LYS A 84 -7.63 13.36 -2.94
CA LYS A 84 -8.73 13.23 -3.90
C LYS A 84 -8.31 12.42 -5.13
N GLY A 85 -7.14 12.70 -5.69
CA GLY A 85 -6.63 11.94 -6.83
C GLY A 85 -6.28 10.49 -6.49
N VAL A 86 -5.86 10.20 -5.25
CA VAL A 86 -5.69 8.82 -4.76
C VAL A 86 -7.02 8.07 -4.77
N PHE A 87 -8.11 8.69 -4.28
CA PHE A 87 -9.43 8.07 -4.32
C PHE A 87 -9.92 7.83 -5.76
N GLN A 88 -9.75 8.81 -6.65
CA GLN A 88 -10.09 8.67 -8.07
C GLN A 88 -9.28 7.55 -8.74
N MET A 89 -7.99 7.44 -8.41
CA MET A 89 -7.14 6.36 -8.88
C MET A 89 -7.66 5.00 -8.41
N MET A 90 -7.95 4.85 -7.12
CA MET A 90 -8.45 3.58 -6.56
C MET A 90 -9.76 3.14 -7.21
N ASP A 91 -10.68 4.08 -7.43
CA ASP A 91 -11.95 3.81 -8.12
C ASP A 91 -11.74 3.37 -9.57
N ALA A 92 -10.88 4.08 -10.31
CA ALA A 92 -10.59 3.74 -11.70
C ALA A 92 -9.83 2.41 -11.85
N LEU A 93 -8.95 2.09 -10.88
CA LEU A 93 -8.22 0.83 -10.82
C LEU A 93 -9.12 -0.38 -10.51
N ASN A 94 -10.24 -0.18 -9.81
CA ASN A 94 -11.18 -1.25 -9.46
C ASN A 94 -11.76 -1.95 -10.71
N ALA A 95 -11.85 -1.23 -11.83
CA ALA A 95 -12.29 -1.78 -13.10
C ALA A 95 -11.38 -2.91 -13.62
N PHE A 96 -10.12 -3.02 -13.18
CA PHE A 96 -9.15 -4.01 -13.65
C PHE A 96 -8.94 -5.19 -12.70
N ASN A 97 -9.72 -5.26 -11.60
CA ASN A 97 -9.61 -6.34 -10.61
C ASN A 97 -9.93 -7.74 -11.18
N TYR A 98 -10.38 -7.87 -12.43
CA TYR A 98 -10.52 -9.16 -13.10
C TYR A 98 -9.21 -9.70 -13.70
N SER A 99 -8.18 -8.85 -13.87
CA SER A 99 -6.92 -9.25 -14.50
C SER A 99 -5.98 -9.88 -13.48
N GLU A 100 -5.51 -11.09 -13.76
CA GLU A 100 -4.59 -11.82 -12.88
C GLU A 100 -3.28 -11.05 -12.67
N GLU A 101 -2.70 -10.47 -13.73
CA GLU A 101 -1.47 -9.68 -13.64
C GLU A 101 -1.66 -8.45 -12.73
N PHE A 102 -2.83 -7.81 -12.83
CA PHE A 102 -3.18 -6.65 -12.00
C PHE A 102 -3.35 -7.03 -10.52
N GLN A 103 -3.96 -8.21 -10.27
CA GLN A 103 -4.08 -8.75 -8.91
C GLN A 103 -2.72 -9.11 -8.31
N GLN A 104 -1.81 -9.73 -9.10
CA GLN A 104 -0.48 -10.11 -8.63
C GLN A 104 0.35 -8.88 -8.23
N LEU A 105 0.35 -7.82 -9.06
CA LEU A 105 1.01 -6.56 -8.73
C LEU A 105 0.36 -5.85 -7.54
N GLY A 106 -0.98 -5.84 -7.48
CA GLY A 106 -1.73 -5.29 -6.34
C GLY A 106 -1.41 -6.01 -5.02
N PHE A 107 -1.25 -7.33 -5.08
CA PHE A 107 -0.84 -8.15 -3.93
C PHE A 107 0.59 -7.85 -3.50
N ALA A 108 1.54 -7.78 -4.44
CA ALA A 108 2.93 -7.42 -4.15
C ALA A 108 3.04 -6.03 -3.52
N LEU A 109 2.27 -5.05 -4.02
CA LEU A 109 2.19 -3.71 -3.46
C LEU A 109 1.57 -3.69 -2.05
N SER A 110 0.54 -4.51 -1.82
CA SER A 110 -0.10 -4.62 -0.50
C SER A 110 0.85 -5.22 0.54
N GLN A 111 1.64 -6.24 0.16
CA GLN A 111 2.69 -6.78 1.02
C GLN A 111 3.78 -5.75 1.31
N LEU A 112 4.27 -5.05 0.28
CA LEU A 112 5.28 -4.00 0.39
C LEU A 112 4.89 -2.86 1.34
N LEU A 113 3.59 -2.55 1.40
CA LEU A 113 3.04 -1.51 2.27
C LEU A 113 2.62 -2.03 3.65
N GLY A 114 2.77 -3.33 3.92
CA GLY A 114 2.40 -3.98 5.17
C GLY A 114 0.89 -4.05 5.42
N PHE A 115 0.08 -4.17 4.36
CA PHE A 115 -1.37 -4.41 4.45
C PHE A 115 -1.72 -5.89 4.53
N VAL A 116 -0.83 -6.76 4.05
CA VAL A 116 -0.98 -8.22 4.09
C VAL A 116 0.16 -8.76 4.96
N GLU A 117 -0.17 -9.53 5.99
CA GLU A 117 0.83 -10.31 6.71
C GLU A 117 1.31 -11.45 5.81
N PRO A 118 2.63 -11.73 5.75
CA PRO A 118 3.13 -12.88 5.02
C PRO A 118 2.47 -14.16 5.57
N PRO A 119 2.20 -15.16 4.71
CA PRO A 119 1.63 -16.42 5.16
C PRO A 119 2.51 -17.01 6.29
N PRO A 120 1.90 -17.66 7.29
CA PRO A 120 2.62 -18.21 8.44
C PRO A 120 3.58 -19.31 7.95
N GLY A 121 4.83 -18.95 7.70
CA GLY A 121 5.86 -19.85 7.16
C GLY A 121 7.13 -19.15 6.68
N GLU A 122 7.05 -17.89 6.24
CA GLU A 122 8.18 -17.12 5.70
C GLU A 122 8.65 -15.98 6.62
N ARG A 123 8.41 -16.09 7.93
CA ARG A 123 8.96 -15.11 8.87
C ARG A 123 10.50 -15.12 8.76
N PRO A 124 11.16 -13.99 8.44
CA PRO A 124 12.61 -13.92 8.56
C PRO A 124 13.00 -14.23 10.01
N PRO A 125 14.13 -14.92 10.25
CA PRO A 125 14.49 -15.46 11.55
C PRO A 125 14.86 -14.40 12.61
N ASP A 126 14.56 -13.11 12.41
CA ASP A 126 14.97 -12.03 13.30
C ASP A 126 13.83 -11.05 13.57
N GLU A 127 12.81 -11.50 14.31
CA GLU A 127 12.00 -10.66 15.20
C GLU A 127 11.50 -11.51 16.38
N SER A 128 12.44 -12.21 17.02
CA SER A 128 12.25 -12.76 18.36
C SER A 128 12.76 -11.75 19.38
N SER A 129 11.87 -11.01 20.02
CA SER A 129 12.03 -10.66 21.43
C SER A 129 10.81 -9.94 22.00
N GLY A 130 10.19 -10.58 22.99
CA GLY A 130 9.42 -9.87 24.01
C GLY A 130 7.93 -10.19 24.08
N GLN A 131 7.53 -11.45 24.16
CA GLN A 131 6.39 -11.78 25.02
C GLN A 131 6.78 -12.94 25.93
N ALA A 132 7.17 -12.56 27.14
CA ALA A 132 7.59 -13.40 28.22
C ALA A 132 6.49 -14.40 28.61
N ALA A 133 6.97 -15.58 28.99
CA ALA A 133 6.24 -16.56 29.76
C ALA A 133 5.62 -15.94 31.01
N ALA A 134 4.35 -16.23 31.24
CA ALA A 134 3.77 -16.28 32.58
C ALA A 134 3.25 -17.71 32.78
N ALA A 135 4.03 -18.49 33.52
CA ALA A 135 3.69 -19.80 34.05
C ALA A 135 2.95 -19.66 35.40
N GLY A 136 2.20 -20.71 35.77
CA GLY A 136 1.67 -20.97 37.13
C GLY A 136 0.15 -20.77 37.18
N GLY A 137 -0.69 -21.82 37.34
CA GLY A 137 -0.80 -22.67 38.53
C GLY A 137 -1.77 -21.99 39.50
N ALA A 138 -2.82 -22.57 40.10
CA ALA A 138 -3.25 -23.94 40.37
C ALA A 138 -4.79 -23.90 40.58
N ARG A 139 -5.53 -24.96 40.22
CA ARG A 139 -6.16 -25.93 41.14
C ARG A 139 -6.86 -25.30 42.35
N GLU A 140 -8.19 -25.40 42.36
CA GLU A 140 -8.97 -25.62 43.59
C GLU A 140 -10.25 -26.37 43.20
N GLY A 141 -10.32 -27.63 43.63
CA GLY A 141 -11.58 -28.31 43.80
C GLY A 141 -12.02 -28.09 45.24
N GLU A 142 -13.32 -27.90 45.46
CA GLU A 142 -13.92 -28.09 46.75
C GLU A 142 -15.29 -28.71 46.52
N GLY A 143 -15.50 -29.89 47.10
CA GLY A 143 -16.78 -30.55 47.19
C GLY A 143 -17.26 -30.53 48.64
N ALA A 144 -18.57 -30.47 48.81
CA ALA A 144 -19.33 -31.12 49.87
C ALA A 144 -20.82 -31.09 49.47
#